data_AF-A0A4R6B3V6-F1
#
_entry.id   AF-A0A4R6B3V6-F1
#
_cell.length_a   1.000
_cell.length_b   1.000
_cell.length_c   1.000
_cell.angle_alpha   90.00
_cell.angle_beta   90.00
_cell.angle_gamma   90.00
#
_symmetry.space_group_name_H-M   'P 1'
#
loop_
_entity.id
_entity.type
_entity.pdbx_description
1 polymer ?
#
loop_
_entity_poly.entity_id
_entity_poly.type
_entity_poly.pdbx_seq_one_letter_code
_entity_poly.pdbx_strand_id
1 'polypeptide(L)'
;MYTDADRARVMARAAPNLQSVLQDDIIGNLPRAQRPDAAGIRMVFPPHGPSPLAFYADPRSQTIYFPQDSIRFLDDIATLFAWFQSKECEPGMIQTYLWALLRDRQNLASPLRAFHIDRDIALADEFTNNVSAKIYSSALQFILAHEVGHILLQHRGGLQGAASQSQEIAADRFALDHFARLGAMPLGISFYYVAAWWQDPLGAAVADSSHPVSPDRIAAIADGFAANPMDFAHSEPDPAQGAIMVESVAKDLANIAQLAASDGMLSLLPMGLERDFPVSRFATACPTP
;
A
#
# COMPACT_ATOMS: atom_id res chain seq x y z
N MET A 1 -12.44 1.46 14.52
CA MET A 1 -12.25 2.65 13.67
C MET A 1 -13.46 2.89 12.75
N TYR A 2 -13.94 1.87 12.04
CA TYR A 2 -15.03 1.98 11.06
C TYR A 2 -16.36 1.39 11.54
N THR A 3 -17.47 1.95 11.05
CA THR A 3 -18.84 1.49 11.34
C THR A 3 -19.26 0.33 10.43
N ASP A 4 -20.37 -0.36 10.75
CA ASP A 4 -20.95 -1.38 9.86
C ASP A 4 -21.40 -0.80 8.53
N ALA A 5 -21.85 0.46 8.50
CA ALA A 5 -22.21 1.14 7.26
C ALA A 5 -21.00 1.40 6.36
N ASP A 6 -19.84 1.75 6.93
CA ASP A 6 -18.59 1.88 6.18
C ASP A 6 -18.20 0.54 5.55
N ARG A 7 -18.24 -0.54 6.34
CA ARG A 7 -17.95 -1.91 5.92
C ARG A 7 -18.91 -2.40 4.82
N ALA A 8 -20.21 -2.13 4.97
CA ALA A 8 -21.20 -2.47 3.95
C ALA A 8 -20.92 -1.76 2.61
N ARG A 9 -20.47 -0.49 2.65
CA ARG A 9 -20.07 0.24 1.43
C ARG A 9 -18.85 -0.38 0.76
N VAL A 10 -17.85 -0.78 1.54
CA VAL A 10 -16.68 -1.53 1.02
C VAL A 10 -17.13 -2.80 0.33
N MET A 11 -17.97 -3.61 0.99
CA MET A 11 -18.46 -4.87 0.43
C MET A 11 -19.29 -4.69 -0.84
N ALA A 12 -20.08 -3.64 -0.93
CA ALA A 12 -20.90 -3.36 -2.11
C ALA A 12 -20.08 -2.95 -3.35
N ARG A 13 -18.86 -2.40 -3.17
CA ARG A 13 -18.06 -1.85 -4.27
C ARG A 13 -16.73 -2.57 -4.47
N ALA A 14 -15.91 -2.64 -3.43
CA ALA A 14 -14.54 -3.16 -3.51
C ALA A 14 -14.51 -4.68 -3.70
N ALA A 15 -15.35 -5.43 -2.97
CA ALA A 15 -15.33 -6.89 -3.02
C ALA A 15 -15.56 -7.48 -4.43
N PRO A 16 -16.62 -7.12 -5.18
CA PRO A 16 -16.81 -7.64 -6.54
C PRO A 16 -15.70 -7.17 -7.49
N ASN A 17 -15.24 -5.91 -7.36
CA ASN A 17 -14.16 -5.39 -8.19
C ASN A 17 -12.85 -6.16 -7.96
N LEU A 18 -12.47 -6.39 -6.70
CA LEU A 18 -11.27 -7.15 -6.37
C LEU A 18 -11.37 -8.59 -6.86
N GLN A 19 -12.56 -9.21 -6.80
CA GLN A 19 -12.76 -10.56 -7.33
C GLN A 19 -12.54 -10.59 -8.84
N SER A 20 -13.05 -9.60 -9.58
CA SER A 20 -12.78 -9.46 -11.01
C SER A 20 -11.28 -9.21 -11.28
N VAL A 21 -10.64 -8.29 -10.54
CA VAL A 21 -9.18 -8.06 -10.65
C VAL A 21 -8.38 -9.35 -10.39
N LEU A 22 -8.78 -10.17 -9.42
CA LEU A 22 -8.12 -11.46 -9.18
C LEU A 22 -8.23 -12.39 -10.40
N GLN A 23 -9.44 -12.57 -10.93
CA GLN A 23 -9.70 -13.58 -11.95
C GLN A 23 -9.29 -13.12 -13.34
N ASP A 24 -9.71 -11.92 -13.73
CA ASP A 24 -9.60 -11.40 -15.08
C ASP A 24 -8.22 -10.77 -15.31
N ASP A 25 -7.78 -9.95 -14.36
CA ASP A 25 -6.54 -9.20 -14.53
C ASP A 25 -5.34 -10.02 -14.07
N ILE A 26 -5.32 -10.51 -12.82
CA ILE A 26 -4.15 -11.19 -12.28
C ILE A 26 -4.04 -12.60 -12.87
N ILE A 27 -4.99 -13.49 -12.57
CA ILE A 27 -4.95 -14.88 -13.03
C ILE A 27 -5.05 -14.95 -14.56
N GLY A 28 -5.92 -14.15 -15.16
CA GLY A 28 -6.12 -14.08 -16.61
C GLY A 28 -4.89 -13.66 -17.40
N ASN A 29 -3.99 -12.87 -16.81
CA ASN A 29 -2.73 -12.45 -17.43
C ASN A 29 -1.49 -13.27 -16.99
N LEU A 30 -1.65 -14.29 -16.14
CA LEU A 30 -0.55 -15.21 -15.85
C LEU A 30 -0.11 -15.98 -17.10
N PRO A 31 1.17 -16.40 -17.17
CA PRO A 31 1.61 -17.42 -18.12
C PRO A 31 0.68 -18.61 -18.10
N ARG A 32 0.31 -19.14 -19.29
CA ARG A 32 -0.69 -20.22 -19.41
C ARG A 32 -0.40 -21.42 -18.51
N ALA A 33 0.88 -21.74 -18.30
CA ALA A 33 1.31 -22.85 -17.45
C ALA A 33 1.01 -22.65 -15.96
N GLN A 34 0.92 -21.40 -15.47
CA GLN A 34 0.68 -21.08 -14.05
C GLN A 34 -0.80 -20.94 -13.70
N ARG A 35 -1.68 -20.76 -14.70
CA ARG A 35 -3.12 -20.53 -14.47
C ARG A 35 -3.82 -21.70 -13.75
N PRO A 36 -3.53 -22.98 -14.06
CA PRO A 36 -4.16 -24.09 -13.34
C PRO A 36 -3.87 -24.06 -11.83
N ASP A 37 -2.64 -23.69 -11.45
CA ASP A 37 -2.22 -23.61 -10.04
C ASP A 37 -2.89 -22.44 -9.31
N ALA A 38 -3.27 -21.38 -10.04
CA ALA A 38 -3.94 -20.21 -9.51
C ALA A 38 -5.49 -20.33 -9.49
N ALA A 39 -6.07 -21.26 -10.25
CA ALA A 39 -7.52 -21.38 -10.42
C ALA A 39 -8.27 -21.70 -9.12
N GLY A 40 -7.60 -22.28 -8.13
CA GLY A 40 -8.15 -22.59 -6.80
C GLY A 40 -8.08 -21.44 -5.80
N ILE A 41 -7.45 -20.32 -6.15
CA ILE A 41 -7.27 -19.19 -5.24
C ILE A 41 -8.62 -18.54 -4.95
N ARG A 42 -8.92 -18.40 -3.65
CA ARG A 42 -10.15 -17.76 -3.16
C ARG A 42 -9.80 -16.51 -2.40
N MET A 43 -10.72 -15.56 -2.39
CA MET A 43 -10.60 -14.33 -1.61
C MET A 43 -11.76 -14.21 -0.64
N VAL A 44 -11.45 -13.80 0.60
CA VAL A 44 -12.43 -13.57 1.66
C VAL A 44 -12.23 -12.18 2.27
N PHE A 45 -13.34 -11.61 2.73
CA PHE A 45 -13.40 -10.23 3.23
C PHE A 45 -13.88 -10.20 4.68
N PRO A 46 -13.06 -10.62 5.65
CA PRO A 46 -13.46 -10.55 7.06
C PRO A 46 -13.73 -9.08 7.45
N PRO A 47 -14.66 -8.80 8.39
CA PRO A 47 -14.92 -7.44 8.83
C PRO A 47 -13.68 -6.72 9.36
N HIS A 48 -12.83 -7.46 10.08
CA HIS A 48 -11.64 -6.94 10.75
C HIS A 48 -10.41 -7.78 10.43
N GLY A 49 -9.25 -7.13 10.43
CA GLY A 49 -7.93 -7.77 10.40
C GLY A 49 -7.15 -7.48 11.69
N PRO A 50 -5.97 -8.09 11.87
CA PRO A 50 -5.11 -7.83 13.03
C PRO A 50 -4.55 -6.40 13.07
N SER A 51 -4.50 -5.70 11.93
CA SER A 51 -4.09 -4.30 11.84
C SER A 51 -4.80 -3.58 10.68
N PRO A 52 -4.79 -2.23 10.65
CA PRO A 52 -5.32 -1.46 9.52
C PRO A 52 -4.63 -1.74 8.17
N LEU A 53 -3.41 -2.28 8.18
CA LEU A 53 -2.65 -2.65 6.98
C LEU A 53 -2.61 -4.16 6.74
N ALA A 54 -3.42 -4.94 7.45
CA ALA A 54 -3.40 -6.39 7.31
C ALA A 54 -4.06 -6.85 6.02
N PHE A 55 -3.24 -7.19 5.03
CA PHE A 55 -3.58 -8.03 3.89
C PHE A 55 -2.66 -9.25 3.96
N TYR A 56 -3.16 -10.44 3.67
CA TYR A 56 -2.37 -11.66 3.81
C TYR A 56 -3.02 -12.85 3.10
N ALA A 57 -2.21 -13.86 2.78
CA ALA A 57 -2.67 -15.16 2.29
C ALA A 57 -2.38 -16.30 3.28
N ASP A 58 -3.19 -17.35 3.18
CA ASP A 58 -2.85 -18.69 3.63
C ASP A 58 -2.54 -19.57 2.41
N PRO A 59 -1.24 -19.80 2.10
CA PRO A 59 -0.83 -20.63 0.97
C PRO A 59 -1.34 -22.07 1.03
N ARG A 60 -1.63 -22.61 2.22
CA ARG A 60 -2.10 -24.00 2.37
C ARG A 60 -3.55 -24.15 1.91
N SER A 61 -4.40 -23.20 2.24
CA SER A 61 -5.82 -23.20 1.85
C SER A 61 -6.09 -22.39 0.57
N GLN A 62 -5.04 -21.83 -0.05
CA GLN A 62 -5.08 -20.92 -1.19
C GLN A 62 -6.10 -19.79 -0.99
N THR A 63 -6.13 -19.22 0.22
CA THR A 63 -7.11 -18.18 0.60
C THR A 63 -6.39 -16.87 0.86
N ILE A 64 -6.83 -15.81 0.17
CA ILE A 64 -6.38 -14.45 0.37
C ILE A 64 -7.40 -13.72 1.24
N TYR A 65 -6.92 -13.00 2.26
CA TYR A 65 -7.72 -12.27 3.24
C TYR A 65 -7.54 -10.77 3.02
N PHE A 66 -8.64 -10.10 2.67
CA PHE A 66 -8.71 -8.65 2.50
C PHE A 66 -9.74 -8.08 3.49
N PRO A 67 -9.34 -7.80 4.74
CA PRO A 67 -10.25 -7.26 5.73
C PRO A 67 -10.90 -5.95 5.28
N GLN A 68 -12.19 -5.81 5.56
CA GLN A 68 -12.98 -4.66 5.12
C GLN A 68 -12.47 -3.34 5.72
N ASP A 69 -12.10 -3.37 7.00
CA ASP A 69 -11.50 -2.22 7.69
C ASP A 69 -10.15 -1.83 7.05
N SER A 70 -9.34 -2.80 6.58
CA SER A 70 -8.05 -2.54 5.94
C SER A 70 -8.21 -1.92 4.55
N ILE A 71 -9.16 -2.43 3.76
CA ILE A 71 -9.54 -1.81 2.48
C ILE A 71 -9.98 -0.36 2.70
N ARG A 72 -10.86 -0.13 3.68
CA ARG A 72 -11.36 1.22 3.99
C ARG A 72 -10.26 2.15 4.49
N PHE A 73 -9.34 1.63 5.28
CA PHE A 73 -8.19 2.38 5.78
C PHE A 73 -7.30 2.85 4.63
N LEU A 74 -6.98 1.96 3.70
CA LEU A 74 -6.17 2.28 2.53
C LEU A 74 -6.85 3.34 1.64
N ASP A 75 -8.16 3.25 1.46
CA ASP A 75 -8.98 4.24 0.74
C ASP A 75 -8.94 5.63 1.41
N ASP A 76 -9.10 5.69 2.74
CA ASP A 76 -9.01 6.94 3.49
C ASP A 76 -7.60 7.54 3.45
N ILE A 77 -6.55 6.72 3.55
CA ILE A 77 -5.16 7.17 3.44
C ILE A 77 -4.84 7.68 2.03
N ALA A 78 -5.29 6.98 0.98
CA ALA A 78 -5.13 7.43 -0.40
C ALA A 78 -5.82 8.78 -0.64
N THR A 79 -7.03 8.96 -0.08
CA THR A 79 -7.77 10.22 -0.13
C THR A 79 -7.05 11.32 0.63
N LEU A 80 -6.53 11.02 1.83
CA LEU A 80 -5.81 11.96 2.67
C LEU A 80 -4.54 12.48 2.01
N PHE A 81 -3.72 11.59 1.43
CA PHE A 81 -2.51 11.98 0.69
C PHE A 81 -2.85 12.87 -0.50
N ALA A 82 -3.85 12.49 -1.30
CA ALA A 82 -4.26 13.26 -2.47
C ALA A 82 -4.80 14.65 -2.08
N TRP A 83 -5.58 14.74 -0.98
CA TRP A 83 -6.09 16.01 -0.46
C TRP A 83 -4.95 16.92 0.02
N PHE A 84 -4.01 16.37 0.81
CA PHE A 84 -2.85 17.12 1.28
C PHE A 84 -2.02 17.67 0.13
N GLN A 85 -1.82 16.86 -0.92
CA GLN A 85 -1.13 17.30 -2.12
C GLN A 85 -1.92 18.40 -2.86
N SER A 86 -3.24 18.24 -3.03
CA SER A 86 -4.12 19.24 -3.67
C SER A 86 -4.07 20.60 -2.98
N LYS A 87 -3.89 20.62 -1.65
CA LYS A 87 -3.90 21.82 -0.82
C LYS A 87 -2.50 22.26 -0.37
N GLU A 88 -1.44 21.66 -0.92
CA GLU A 88 -0.04 21.97 -0.58
C GLU A 88 0.24 21.90 0.93
N CYS A 89 -0.40 20.95 1.61
CA CYS A 89 -0.30 20.76 3.05
C CYS A 89 0.96 19.96 3.42
N GLU A 90 1.49 20.22 4.62
CA GLU A 90 2.68 19.57 5.13
C GLU A 90 2.47 18.04 5.33
N PRO A 91 3.22 17.17 4.63
CA PRO A 91 3.02 15.72 4.69
C PRO A 91 3.41 15.10 6.04
N GLY A 92 4.20 15.80 6.87
CA GLY A 92 4.65 15.34 8.19
C GLY A 92 3.50 15.03 9.16
N MET A 93 2.32 15.64 8.95
CA MET A 93 1.14 15.34 9.76
C MET A 93 0.56 13.95 9.46
N ILE A 94 0.57 13.52 8.19
CA ILE A 94 0.15 12.16 7.82
C ILE A 94 1.11 11.13 8.43
N GLN A 95 2.41 11.41 8.39
CA GLN A 95 3.45 10.57 9.00
C GLN A 95 3.23 10.41 10.50
N THR A 96 2.96 11.52 11.21
CA THR A 96 2.67 11.49 12.65
C THR A 96 1.39 10.72 12.97
N TYR A 97 0.35 10.85 12.14
CA TYR A 97 -0.87 10.04 12.29
C TYR A 97 -0.58 8.54 12.15
N LEU A 98 0.16 8.15 11.11
CA LEU A 98 0.51 6.75 10.85
C LEU A 98 1.37 6.17 11.96
N TRP A 99 2.38 6.93 12.43
CA TRP A 99 3.19 6.54 13.59
C TRP A 99 2.33 6.35 14.85
N ALA A 100 1.55 7.38 15.24
CA ALA A 100 0.73 7.34 16.44
C ALA A 100 -0.29 6.18 16.41
N LEU A 101 -0.92 5.92 15.26
CA LEU A 101 -1.88 4.84 15.10
C LEU A 101 -1.23 3.46 15.05
N LEU A 102 -0.25 3.27 14.16
CA LEU A 102 0.23 1.93 13.79
C LEU A 102 1.34 1.44 14.72
N ARG A 103 2.23 2.34 15.16
CA ARG A 103 3.35 2.04 16.04
C ARG A 103 2.99 2.22 17.51
N ASP A 104 2.54 3.42 17.88
CA ASP A 104 2.22 3.73 19.29
C ASP A 104 0.86 3.17 19.72
N ARG A 105 0.10 2.59 18.77
CA ARG A 105 -1.21 1.97 19.01
C ARG A 105 -2.21 2.93 19.67
N GLN A 106 -2.07 4.24 19.44
CA GLN A 106 -3.01 5.22 19.96
C GLN A 106 -4.40 4.98 19.35
N ASN A 107 -5.44 5.13 20.17
CA ASN A 107 -6.82 5.00 19.71
C ASN A 107 -7.25 6.29 18.98
N LEU A 108 -6.91 6.37 17.69
CA LEU A 108 -7.26 7.50 16.83
C LEU A 108 -8.52 7.21 16.00
N ALA A 109 -9.21 8.28 15.60
CA ALA A 109 -10.27 8.20 14.60
C ALA A 109 -9.71 7.75 13.23
N SER A 110 -10.59 7.39 12.29
CA SER A 110 -10.19 7.08 10.91
C SER A 110 -9.46 8.26 10.26
N PRO A 111 -8.61 8.05 9.23
CA PRO A 111 -7.72 9.09 8.74
C PRO A 111 -8.47 10.39 8.40
N LEU A 112 -9.47 10.34 7.53
CA LEU A 112 -10.23 11.56 7.17
C LEU A 112 -10.92 12.21 8.39
N ARG A 113 -11.44 11.40 9.32
CA ARG A 113 -12.09 11.92 10.54
C ARG A 113 -11.11 12.57 11.51
N ALA A 114 -9.90 12.03 11.65
CA ALA A 114 -8.87 12.60 12.52
C ALA A 114 -8.43 13.99 12.03
N PHE A 115 -8.45 14.20 10.72
CA PHE A 115 -8.11 15.46 10.06
C PHE A 115 -9.31 16.38 9.80
N HIS A 116 -10.51 16.01 10.26
CA HIS A 116 -11.75 16.76 10.01
C HIS A 116 -12.03 17.02 8.52
N ILE A 117 -11.61 16.09 7.66
CA ILE A 117 -11.85 16.16 6.21
C ILE A 117 -13.15 15.41 5.91
N ASP A 118 -14.13 16.14 5.38
CA ASP A 118 -15.33 15.53 4.83
C ASP A 118 -14.98 14.82 3.51
N ARG A 119 -15.36 13.55 3.41
CA ARG A 119 -14.99 12.72 2.26
C ARG A 119 -15.68 13.17 0.98
N ASP A 120 -16.95 13.52 1.03
CA ASP A 120 -17.71 13.88 -0.16
C ASP A 120 -17.21 15.21 -0.73
N ILE A 121 -16.83 16.15 0.14
CA ILE A 121 -16.18 17.39 -0.28
C ILE A 121 -14.77 17.13 -0.82
N ALA A 122 -13.97 16.28 -0.16
CA ALA A 122 -12.64 15.94 -0.65
C ALA A 122 -12.68 15.29 -2.05
N LEU A 123 -13.66 14.41 -2.30
CA LEU A 123 -13.83 13.76 -3.60
C LEU A 123 -14.56 14.61 -4.65
N ALA A 124 -15.11 15.77 -4.28
CA ALA A 124 -15.59 16.76 -5.23
C ALA A 124 -14.44 17.55 -5.90
N ASP A 125 -13.27 17.59 -5.26
CA ASP A 125 -12.03 18.11 -5.85
C ASP A 125 -11.49 17.12 -6.88
N GLU A 126 -11.45 17.54 -8.16
CA GLU A 126 -11.09 16.64 -9.28
C GLU A 126 -9.69 16.04 -9.12
N PHE A 127 -8.72 16.84 -8.67
CA PHE A 127 -7.37 16.36 -8.41
C PHE A 127 -7.37 15.27 -7.34
N THR A 128 -8.00 15.53 -6.20
CA THR A 128 -8.07 14.59 -5.07
C THR A 128 -8.76 13.29 -5.50
N ASN A 129 -9.90 13.36 -6.17
CA ASN A 129 -10.63 12.19 -6.64
C ASN A 129 -9.79 11.34 -7.61
N ASN A 130 -9.17 11.97 -8.61
CA ASN A 130 -8.37 11.27 -9.61
C ASN A 130 -7.11 10.62 -9.01
N VAL A 131 -6.37 11.37 -8.19
CA VAL A 131 -5.12 10.87 -7.59
C VAL A 131 -5.41 9.79 -6.55
N SER A 132 -6.37 9.99 -5.66
CA SER A 132 -6.73 9.00 -4.65
C SER A 132 -7.25 7.70 -5.27
N ALA A 133 -8.06 7.77 -6.32
CA ALA A 133 -8.54 6.59 -7.03
C ALA A 133 -7.37 5.78 -7.63
N LYS A 134 -6.38 6.44 -8.25
CA LYS A 134 -5.18 5.79 -8.80
C LYS A 134 -4.31 5.17 -7.72
N ILE A 135 -4.07 5.87 -6.62
CA ILE A 135 -3.32 5.34 -5.47
C ILE A 135 -4.03 4.10 -4.92
N TYR A 136 -5.33 4.21 -4.64
CA TYR A 136 -6.11 3.15 -4.03
C TYR A 136 -6.20 1.90 -4.92
N SER A 137 -6.57 2.04 -6.19
CA SER A 137 -6.78 0.90 -7.08
C SER A 137 -5.47 0.17 -7.37
N SER A 138 -4.40 0.90 -7.68
CA SER A 138 -3.10 0.30 -7.98
C SER A 138 -2.44 -0.32 -6.74
N ALA A 139 -2.63 0.25 -5.54
CA ALA A 139 -2.17 -0.36 -4.30
C ALA A 139 -2.87 -1.71 -4.05
N LEU A 140 -4.21 -1.75 -4.11
CA LEU A 140 -4.93 -3.00 -3.86
C LEU A 140 -4.62 -4.08 -4.90
N GLN A 141 -4.49 -3.71 -6.17
CA GLN A 141 -4.11 -4.66 -7.21
C GLN A 141 -2.68 -5.18 -7.01
N PHE A 142 -1.74 -4.34 -6.59
CA PHE A 142 -0.39 -4.79 -6.24
C PHE A 142 -0.39 -5.74 -5.06
N ILE A 143 -1.06 -5.38 -3.96
CA ILE A 143 -1.17 -6.23 -2.77
C ILE A 143 -1.81 -7.57 -3.13
N LEU A 144 -2.86 -7.55 -3.96
CA LEU A 144 -3.53 -8.78 -4.37
C LEU A 144 -2.62 -9.66 -5.23
N ALA A 145 -1.87 -9.08 -6.18
CA ALA A 145 -0.89 -9.81 -6.97
C ALA A 145 0.25 -10.36 -6.10
N HIS A 146 0.69 -9.61 -5.09
CA HIS A 146 1.69 -10.03 -4.11
C HIS A 146 1.21 -11.26 -3.32
N GLU A 147 -0.04 -11.25 -2.84
CA GLU A 147 -0.63 -12.41 -2.16
C GLU A 147 -0.77 -13.64 -3.06
N VAL A 148 -1.13 -13.44 -4.34
CA VAL A 148 -1.11 -14.53 -5.34
C VAL A 148 0.31 -15.08 -5.50
N GLY A 149 1.31 -14.20 -5.51
CA GLY A 149 2.73 -14.56 -5.53
C GLY A 149 3.12 -15.48 -4.37
N HIS A 150 2.71 -15.16 -3.14
CA HIS A 150 2.94 -16.04 -1.99
C HIS A 150 2.36 -17.45 -2.18
N ILE A 151 1.15 -17.55 -2.75
CA ILE A 151 0.49 -18.83 -2.98
C ILE A 151 1.24 -19.63 -4.06
N LEU A 152 1.51 -19.03 -5.23
CA LEU A 152 2.11 -19.73 -6.37
C LEU A 152 3.58 -20.09 -6.15
N LEU A 153 4.31 -19.26 -5.39
CA LEU A 153 5.69 -19.55 -5.00
C LEU A 153 5.79 -20.48 -3.79
N GLN A 154 4.65 -20.95 -3.25
CA GLN A 154 4.58 -21.85 -2.11
C GLN A 154 5.34 -21.32 -0.87
N HIS A 155 5.24 -20.01 -0.65
CA HIS A 155 5.85 -19.33 0.47
C HIS A 155 5.30 -19.84 1.81
N ARG A 156 6.09 -19.69 2.87
CA ARG A 156 5.78 -20.23 4.21
C ARG A 156 5.62 -19.08 5.20
N GLY A 157 4.47 -19.05 5.88
CA GLY A 157 4.26 -18.11 6.99
C GLY A 157 5.14 -18.44 8.21
N GLY A 158 5.27 -17.47 9.11
CA GLY A 158 6.01 -17.61 10.39
C GLY A 158 7.54 -17.60 10.26
N LEU A 159 8.07 -17.26 9.10
CA LEU A 159 9.49 -16.99 8.92
C LEU A 159 9.88 -15.63 9.53
N GLN A 160 11.16 -15.48 9.87
CA GLN A 160 11.72 -14.24 10.42
C GLN A 160 13.02 -13.86 9.71
N GLY A 161 13.44 -12.60 9.86
CA GLY A 161 14.70 -12.08 9.35
C GLY A 161 14.84 -12.25 7.83
N ALA A 162 16.06 -12.58 7.38
CA ALA A 162 16.41 -12.66 5.95
C ALA A 162 15.55 -13.67 5.16
N ALA A 163 15.10 -14.76 5.79
CA ALA A 163 14.28 -15.77 5.11
C ALA A 163 12.86 -15.24 4.82
N SER A 164 12.26 -14.49 5.75
CA SER A 164 10.99 -13.80 5.52
C SER A 164 11.19 -12.72 4.44
N GLN A 165 12.21 -11.88 4.57
CA GLN A 165 12.49 -10.82 3.60
C GLN A 165 12.69 -11.34 2.17
N SER A 166 13.37 -12.47 2.00
CA SER A 166 13.55 -13.09 0.67
C SER A 166 12.22 -13.54 0.05
N GLN A 167 11.26 -14.02 0.84
CA GLN A 167 9.94 -14.39 0.33
C GLN A 167 9.11 -13.16 -0.03
N GLU A 168 9.18 -12.12 0.80
CA GLU A 168 8.53 -10.84 0.53
C GLU A 168 9.03 -10.22 -0.77
N ILE A 169 10.36 -10.14 -0.98
CA ILE A 169 10.96 -9.62 -2.21
C ILE A 169 10.53 -10.44 -3.43
N ALA A 170 10.45 -11.76 -3.30
CA ALA A 170 10.01 -12.62 -4.40
C ALA A 170 8.51 -12.43 -4.73
N ALA A 171 7.66 -12.19 -3.73
CA ALA A 171 6.26 -11.86 -3.92
C ALA A 171 6.07 -10.43 -4.50
N ASP A 172 6.87 -9.45 -4.07
CA ASP A 172 6.91 -8.11 -4.66
C ASP A 172 7.30 -8.17 -6.14
N ARG A 173 8.33 -8.97 -6.48
CA ARG A 173 8.73 -9.20 -7.87
C ARG A 173 7.61 -9.84 -8.69
N PHE A 174 6.90 -10.82 -8.13
CA PHE A 174 5.74 -11.42 -8.81
C PHE A 174 4.68 -10.36 -9.13
N ALA A 175 4.39 -9.47 -8.18
CA ALA A 175 3.44 -8.37 -8.38
C ALA A 175 3.96 -7.36 -9.42
N LEU A 176 5.24 -7.02 -9.41
CA LEU A 176 5.85 -6.16 -10.42
C LEU A 176 5.78 -6.76 -11.82
N ASP A 177 6.07 -8.06 -11.96
CA ASP A 177 5.96 -8.76 -13.24
C ASP A 177 4.52 -8.72 -13.78
N HIS A 178 3.52 -8.71 -12.89
CA HIS A 178 2.11 -8.52 -13.26
C HIS A 178 1.86 -7.11 -13.80
N PHE A 179 2.29 -6.07 -13.10
CA PHE A 179 2.14 -4.68 -13.57
C PHE A 179 2.93 -4.39 -14.85
N ALA A 180 4.11 -4.99 -15.00
CA ALA A 180 4.91 -4.95 -16.22
C ALA A 180 4.18 -5.57 -17.42
N ARG A 181 3.34 -6.60 -17.21
CA ARG A 181 2.48 -7.14 -18.29
C ARG A 181 1.30 -6.25 -18.61
N LEU A 182 0.78 -5.51 -17.63
CA LEU A 182 -0.31 -4.56 -17.83
C LEU A 182 0.15 -3.25 -18.48
N GLY A 183 1.43 -2.91 -18.38
CA GLY A 183 1.96 -1.65 -18.90
C GLY A 183 1.64 -0.44 -18.05
N ALA A 184 1.40 -0.65 -16.76
CA ALA A 184 1.05 0.39 -15.82
C ALA A 184 1.95 0.33 -14.58
N MET A 185 2.25 1.48 -13.98
CA MET A 185 3.02 1.57 -12.74
C MET A 185 2.10 1.41 -11.52
N PRO A 186 2.44 0.55 -10.54
CA PRO A 186 1.65 0.39 -9.32
C PRO A 186 1.88 1.54 -8.33
N LEU A 187 1.54 2.78 -8.69
CA LEU A 187 1.83 3.99 -7.90
C LEU A 187 1.46 3.87 -6.42
N GLY A 188 0.33 3.21 -6.13
CA GLY A 188 -0.19 3.02 -4.79
C GLY A 188 0.72 2.24 -3.85
N ILE A 189 1.61 1.39 -4.37
CA ILE A 189 2.51 0.61 -3.50
C ILE A 189 3.45 1.50 -2.70
N SER A 190 3.91 2.61 -3.28
CA SER A 190 4.79 3.56 -2.61
C SER A 190 4.13 4.15 -1.36
N PHE A 191 2.84 4.49 -1.45
CA PHE A 191 2.07 5.02 -0.32
C PHE A 191 1.78 3.96 0.74
N TYR A 192 1.46 2.73 0.31
CA TYR A 192 1.29 1.60 1.24
C TYR A 192 2.60 1.30 1.98
N TYR A 193 3.75 1.30 1.30
CA TYR A 193 5.06 1.06 1.91
C TYR A 193 5.47 2.16 2.86
N VAL A 194 5.20 3.43 2.55
CA VAL A 194 5.39 4.53 3.51
C VAL A 194 4.55 4.30 4.76
N ALA A 195 3.28 3.91 4.62
CA ALA A 195 2.42 3.61 5.77
C ALA A 195 2.90 2.41 6.59
N ALA A 196 3.29 1.33 5.93
CA ALA A 196 3.81 0.13 6.59
C ALA A 196 5.17 0.37 7.24
N TRP A 197 6.01 1.23 6.66
CA TRP A 197 7.28 1.63 7.27
C TRP A 197 7.06 2.36 8.59
N TRP A 198 6.05 3.23 8.71
CA TRP A 198 5.73 3.89 9.98
C TRP A 198 5.24 2.93 11.08
N GLN A 199 4.75 1.74 10.74
CA GLN A 199 4.37 0.72 11.71
C GLN A 199 5.61 0.06 12.37
N ASP A 200 6.70 -0.10 11.61
CA ASP A 200 7.93 -0.75 12.08
C ASP A 200 9.19 -0.21 11.37
N PRO A 201 9.58 1.05 11.62
CA PRO A 201 10.67 1.66 10.86
C PRO A 201 12.04 1.07 11.23
N LEU A 202 12.14 0.37 12.37
CA LEU A 202 13.36 -0.32 12.81
C LEU A 202 13.51 -1.72 12.18
N GLY A 203 12.56 -2.18 11.37
CA GLY A 203 12.59 -3.49 10.73
C GLY A 203 12.65 -4.66 11.73
N ALA A 204 12.34 -4.42 13.00
CA ALA A 204 12.37 -5.40 14.06
C ALA A 204 11.05 -6.18 14.05
N ALA A 205 10.74 -6.77 12.88
CA ALA A 205 9.52 -7.51 12.53
C ALA A 205 8.57 -7.61 13.70
N VAL A 206 7.77 -6.55 13.92
CA VAL A 206 6.79 -6.54 15.02
C VAL A 206 5.97 -7.83 14.87
N ALA A 207 5.81 -8.58 15.96
CA ALA A 207 5.24 -9.94 15.92
C ALA A 207 3.88 -10.04 15.19
N ASP A 208 3.18 -8.90 15.06
CA ASP A 208 1.87 -8.79 14.43
C ASP A 208 1.91 -8.26 12.97
N SER A 209 3.09 -8.07 12.37
CA SER A 209 3.23 -7.65 10.96
C SER A 209 3.37 -8.87 10.07
N SER A 210 2.41 -9.07 9.15
CA SER A 210 2.48 -10.15 8.16
C SER A 210 3.52 -9.88 7.07
N HIS A 211 3.74 -8.61 6.72
CA HIS A 211 4.62 -8.18 5.62
C HIS A 211 5.56 -7.05 6.10
N PRO A 212 6.66 -7.37 6.80
CA PRO A 212 7.61 -6.36 7.23
C PRO A 212 8.24 -5.66 6.01
N VAL A 213 8.08 -4.35 5.93
CA VAL A 213 8.76 -3.52 4.93
C VAL A 213 10.19 -3.28 5.40
N SER A 214 11.15 -3.51 4.51
CA SER A 214 12.57 -3.30 4.75
C SER A 214 13.18 -2.38 3.69
N PRO A 215 14.33 -1.74 3.98
CA PRO A 215 15.10 -1.04 2.96
C PRO A 215 15.37 -1.88 1.71
N ASP A 216 15.68 -3.17 1.89
CA ASP A 216 15.96 -4.09 0.79
C ASP A 216 14.74 -4.32 -0.11
N ARG A 217 13.53 -4.41 0.46
CA ARG A 217 12.29 -4.50 -0.33
C ARG A 217 12.03 -3.23 -1.15
N ILE A 218 12.19 -2.06 -0.53
CA ILE A 218 12.01 -0.78 -1.21
C ILE A 218 13.03 -0.65 -2.35
N ALA A 219 14.29 -1.01 -2.10
CA ALA A 219 15.35 -1.02 -3.10
C ALA A 219 15.05 -2.00 -4.25
N ALA A 220 14.56 -3.21 -3.94
CA ALA A 220 14.21 -4.19 -4.97
C ALA A 220 13.09 -3.71 -5.90
N ILE A 221 12.10 -2.97 -5.38
CA ILE A 221 11.07 -2.33 -6.21
C ILE A 221 11.68 -1.23 -7.08
N ALA A 222 12.51 -0.37 -6.49
CA ALA A 222 13.19 0.70 -7.22
C ALA A 222 14.03 0.15 -8.39
N ASP A 223 14.80 -0.92 -8.14
CA ASP A 223 15.59 -1.60 -9.16
C ASP A 223 14.71 -2.19 -10.27
N GLY A 224 13.56 -2.77 -9.91
CA GLY A 224 12.57 -3.28 -10.85
C GLY A 224 12.07 -2.21 -11.81
N PHE A 225 11.69 -1.03 -11.30
CA PHE A 225 11.27 0.11 -12.12
C PHE A 225 12.41 0.68 -12.97
N ALA A 226 13.61 0.82 -12.39
CA ALA A 226 14.76 1.39 -13.07
C ALA A 226 15.29 0.50 -14.21
N ALA A 227 15.17 -0.82 -14.07
CA ALA A 227 15.68 -1.76 -15.08
C ALA A 227 14.94 -1.65 -16.42
N ASN A 228 13.60 -1.54 -16.40
CA ASN A 228 12.77 -1.49 -17.60
C ASN A 228 11.57 -0.54 -17.43
N PRO A 229 11.78 0.79 -17.38
CA PRO A 229 10.69 1.73 -17.09
C PRO A 229 9.55 1.68 -18.12
N MET A 230 9.84 1.31 -19.38
CA MET A 230 8.83 1.17 -20.43
C MET A 230 7.87 0.00 -20.18
N ASP A 231 8.29 -1.04 -19.47
CA ASP A 231 7.41 -2.16 -19.12
C ASP A 231 6.25 -1.69 -18.23
N PHE A 232 6.43 -0.60 -17.47
CA PHE A 232 5.42 -0.02 -16.59
C PHE A 232 4.69 1.20 -17.18
N ALA A 233 5.03 1.61 -18.40
CA ALA A 233 4.48 2.82 -19.02
C ALA A 233 3.82 2.58 -20.39
N HIS A 234 3.98 1.40 -20.98
CA HIS A 234 3.56 1.17 -22.37
C HIS A 234 2.04 1.25 -22.61
N SER A 235 1.22 1.19 -21.55
CA SER A 235 -0.24 1.38 -21.64
C SER A 235 -0.68 2.82 -21.33
N GLU A 236 0.24 3.71 -20.98
CA GLU A 236 -0.06 5.14 -20.79
C GLU A 236 -0.35 5.83 -22.12
N PRO A 237 -1.15 6.92 -22.14
CA PRO A 237 -1.41 7.69 -23.36
C PRO A 237 -0.13 8.25 -24.01
N ASP A 238 0.87 8.58 -23.19
CA ASP A 238 2.22 8.95 -23.62
C ASP A 238 3.24 8.04 -22.90
N PRO A 239 3.59 6.89 -23.51
CA PRO A 239 4.51 5.94 -22.89
C PRO A 239 5.91 6.49 -22.60
N ALA A 240 6.39 7.41 -23.43
CA ALA A 240 7.71 8.00 -23.25
C ALA A 240 7.74 8.88 -21.99
N GLN A 241 6.73 9.74 -21.83
CA GLN A 241 6.57 10.54 -20.62
C GLN A 241 6.28 9.68 -19.38
N GLY A 242 5.48 8.61 -19.54
CA GLY A 242 5.22 7.63 -18.49
C GLY A 242 6.51 6.94 -18.01
N ALA A 243 7.40 6.54 -18.92
CA ALA A 243 8.67 5.92 -18.56
C ALA A 243 9.59 6.87 -17.79
N ILE A 244 9.62 8.17 -18.14
CA ILE A 244 10.34 9.20 -17.38
C ILE A 244 9.79 9.31 -15.95
N MET A 245 8.46 9.24 -15.78
CA MET A 245 7.84 9.24 -14.45
C MET A 245 8.23 7.99 -13.66
N VAL A 246 8.21 6.81 -14.28
CA VAL A 246 8.63 5.54 -13.65
C VAL A 246 10.08 5.63 -13.17
N GLU A 247 10.99 6.17 -13.97
CA GLU A 247 12.38 6.40 -13.57
C GLU A 247 12.51 7.39 -12.40
N SER A 248 11.67 8.43 -12.37
CA SER A 248 11.65 9.39 -11.26
C SER A 248 11.22 8.72 -9.97
N VAL A 249 10.13 7.94 -10.00
CA VAL A 249 9.64 7.19 -8.85
C VAL A 249 10.66 6.14 -8.39
N ALA A 250 11.36 5.48 -9.31
CA ALA A 250 12.43 4.56 -8.99
C ALA A 250 13.55 5.24 -8.19
N LYS A 251 13.98 6.45 -8.61
CA LYS A 251 14.98 7.25 -7.87
C LYS A 251 14.49 7.65 -6.49
N ASP A 252 13.23 8.08 -6.36
CA ASP A 252 12.65 8.44 -5.07
C ASP A 252 12.59 7.25 -4.12
N LEU A 253 12.18 6.07 -4.60
CA LEU A 253 12.19 4.83 -3.81
C LEU A 253 13.61 4.42 -3.42
N ALA A 254 14.59 4.51 -4.32
CA ALA A 254 15.98 4.22 -3.99
C ALA A 254 16.53 5.16 -2.91
N ASN A 255 16.19 6.45 -2.97
CA ASN A 255 16.55 7.42 -1.94
C ASN A 255 15.89 7.08 -0.60
N ILE A 256 14.60 6.73 -0.59
CA ILE A 256 13.90 6.30 0.62
C ILE A 256 14.54 5.04 1.20
N ALA A 257 14.92 4.06 0.38
CA ALA A 257 15.58 2.84 0.84
C ALA A 257 16.92 3.15 1.53
N GLN A 258 17.76 4.01 0.92
CA GLN A 258 19.04 4.42 1.52
C GLN A 258 18.84 5.17 2.84
N LEU A 259 17.85 6.06 2.88
CA LEU A 259 17.47 6.81 4.06
C LEU A 259 16.98 5.89 5.18
N ALA A 260 16.14 4.92 4.86
CA ALA A 260 15.61 3.92 5.81
C ALA A 260 16.71 2.97 6.32
N ALA A 261 17.75 2.69 5.54
CA ALA A 261 18.91 1.90 5.96
C ALA A 261 19.87 2.67 6.89
N SER A 262 19.69 3.99 7.07
CA SER A 262 20.56 4.81 7.91
C SER A 262 20.11 4.84 9.38
N ASP A 263 20.93 4.26 10.27
CA ASP A 263 20.65 4.15 11.72
C ASP A 263 20.33 5.49 12.42
N GLY A 264 20.84 6.61 11.89
CA GLY A 264 20.70 7.94 12.47
C GLY A 264 19.31 8.56 12.32
N MET A 265 18.57 8.24 11.26
CA MET A 265 17.20 8.76 11.08
C MET A 265 16.20 8.06 12.01
N LEU A 266 16.37 6.76 12.20
CA LEU A 266 15.41 5.91 12.91
C LEU A 266 15.26 6.25 14.41
N SER A 267 16.30 6.82 15.02
CA SER A 267 16.31 7.17 16.45
C SER A 267 15.86 8.61 16.74
N LEU A 268 15.92 9.51 15.75
CA LEU A 268 15.61 10.94 15.94
C LEU A 268 14.25 11.34 15.36
N LEU A 269 13.73 10.58 14.40
CA LEU A 269 12.47 10.89 13.72
C LEU A 269 11.26 10.99 14.65
N PRO A 270 11.00 10.06 15.59
CA PRO A 270 9.79 10.14 16.41
C PRO A 270 9.73 11.40 17.29
N MET A 271 10.87 11.80 17.87
CA MET A 271 10.97 13.00 18.71
C MET A 271 10.84 14.29 17.92
N GLY A 272 11.31 14.32 16.66
CA GLY A 272 11.12 15.46 15.76
C GLY A 272 9.67 15.56 15.26
N LEU A 273 9.06 14.43 14.89
CA LEU A 273 7.73 14.39 14.30
C LEU A 273 6.65 14.90 15.25
N GLU A 274 6.57 14.40 16.47
CA GLU A 274 5.53 14.86 17.39
C GLU A 274 5.73 16.32 17.83
N ARG A 275 6.98 16.78 17.88
CA ARG A 275 7.30 18.19 18.19
C ARG A 275 6.85 19.12 17.07
N ASP A 276 7.17 18.77 15.82
CA ASP A 276 6.97 19.64 14.66
C ASP A 276 5.54 19.49 14.07
N PHE A 277 4.93 18.31 14.25
CA PHE A 277 3.61 17.93 13.72
C PHE A 277 2.72 17.25 14.79
N PRO A 278 2.41 17.92 15.92
CA PRO A 278 1.73 17.28 17.05
C PRO A 278 0.32 16.78 16.71
N VAL A 279 -0.05 15.63 17.28
CA VAL A 279 -1.38 14.99 17.13
C VAL A 279 -2.55 15.95 17.41
N SER A 280 -2.36 16.88 18.35
CA SER A 280 -3.36 17.90 18.70
C SER A 280 -3.74 18.84 17.55
N ARG A 281 -2.94 18.87 16.48
CA ARG A 281 -3.16 19.75 15.32
C ARG A 281 -3.80 19.06 14.12
N PHE A 282 -4.06 17.75 14.14
CA PHE A 282 -4.61 17.03 12.97
C PHE A 282 -5.86 17.71 12.38
N ALA A 283 -6.81 18.10 13.22
CA ALA A 283 -8.04 18.78 12.79
C ALA A 283 -7.84 20.14 12.09
N THR A 284 -6.63 20.71 12.16
CA THR A 284 -6.25 22.01 11.59
C THR A 284 -5.02 21.93 10.68
N ALA A 285 -4.53 20.70 10.43
CA ALA A 285 -3.26 20.45 9.76
C ALA A 285 -3.30 20.79 8.26
N CYS A 286 -4.48 20.79 7.68
CA CYS A 286 -4.75 21.12 6.29
C CYS A 286 -6.07 21.88 6.25
N PRO A 287 -6.30 22.80 5.30
CA PRO A 287 -7.58 23.46 5.17
C PRO A 287 -8.71 22.43 5.11
N THR A 288 -9.57 22.49 6.12
CA THR A 288 -10.85 21.78 6.10
C THR A 288 -11.80 22.65 5.28
N PRO A 289 -12.54 22.07 4.33
CA PRO A 289 -13.56 22.82 3.60
C PRO A 289 -14.66 23.37 4.54
#